data_AF-A0A921ZXI0-F1
#
_entry.id   AF-A0A921ZXI0-F1
#
_cell.length_a   1.000
_cell.length_b   1.000
_cell.length_c   1.000
_cell.angle_alpha   90.00
_cell.angle_beta   90.00
_cell.angle_gamma   90.00
#
_symmetry.space_group_name_H-M   'P 1'
#
loop_
_entity.id
_entity.type
_entity.pdbx_description
1 polymer ?
#
loop_
_entity_poly.entity_id
_entity_poly.type
_entity_poly.pdbx_seq_one_letter_code
_entity_poly.pdbx_strand_id
1 'polypeptide(L)'
;MEKKVFKKEELGGKSLLDIVFSWSLKDIINKDIYRNQVKSIPETFLSVKDYKQSFIYPLLEETHADLFSSMTTLFQAPTREIHAVETSKAFKPPEDLFYKITLKKIANAEEVEKYVPEVGDLIALTDVRPMSIDDLNRPGRFYLIAYVHGAKEEDSVEENFDDESLGMIKILASKPISIELDSKRRRKKHFLQFILRT
;
A
#
# COMPACT_ATOMS: atom_id res chain seq x y z
N MET A 1 -15.63 -25.47 -25.11
CA MET A 1 -15.00 -25.41 -23.77
C MET A 1 -15.57 -24.20 -23.05
N GLU A 2 -16.50 -24.41 -22.13
CA GLU A 2 -17.10 -23.33 -21.35
C GLU A 2 -16.09 -22.80 -20.34
N LYS A 3 -15.83 -21.49 -20.38
CA LYS A 3 -15.03 -20.79 -19.36
C LYS A 3 -15.83 -20.81 -18.06
N LYS A 4 -15.44 -21.68 -17.13
CA LYS A 4 -16.02 -21.72 -15.79
C LYS A 4 -15.59 -20.46 -15.04
N VAL A 5 -16.49 -19.48 -14.97
CA VAL A 5 -16.32 -18.27 -14.18
C VAL A 5 -16.28 -18.67 -12.71
N PHE A 6 -15.11 -18.57 -12.09
CA PHE A 6 -14.98 -18.78 -10.64
C PHE A 6 -15.66 -17.62 -9.92
N LYS A 7 -16.82 -17.90 -9.34
CA LYS A 7 -17.51 -16.95 -8.46
C LYS A 7 -16.68 -16.83 -7.18
N LYS A 8 -16.11 -15.64 -6.97
CA LYS A 8 -15.30 -15.29 -5.80
C LYS A 8 -16.26 -15.27 -4.60
N GLU A 9 -16.21 -16.30 -3.76
CA GLU A 9 -16.88 -16.27 -2.46
C GLU A 9 -16.01 -15.43 -1.52
N GLU A 10 -16.51 -14.25 -1.17
CA GLU A 10 -15.83 -13.21 -0.39
C GLU A 10 -16.49 -13.01 0.98
N LEU A 11 -15.73 -12.44 1.92
CA LEU A 11 -16.23 -11.79 3.13
C LEU A 11 -17.14 -10.62 2.75
N GLY A 12 -18.42 -10.89 2.50
CA GLY A 12 -19.40 -9.85 2.16
C GLY A 12 -19.03 -9.01 0.93
N GLY A 13 -18.33 -9.59 -0.05
CA GLY A 13 -17.93 -8.87 -1.28
C GLY A 13 -16.60 -8.10 -1.18
N LYS A 14 -15.86 -8.23 -0.08
CA LYS A 14 -14.59 -7.52 0.14
C LYS A 14 -13.39 -8.43 -0.11
N SER A 15 -12.42 -7.93 -0.86
CA SER A 15 -11.11 -8.54 -1.00
C SER A 15 -10.26 -8.33 0.25
N LEU A 16 -9.16 -9.09 0.38
CA LEU A 16 -8.18 -8.86 1.45
C LEU A 16 -7.68 -7.42 1.45
N LEU A 17 -7.42 -6.86 0.26
CA LEU A 17 -6.93 -5.50 0.13
C LEU A 17 -7.95 -4.46 0.62
N ASP A 18 -9.23 -4.68 0.36
CA ASP A 18 -10.31 -3.81 0.87
C ASP A 18 -10.36 -3.82 2.40
N ILE A 19 -10.10 -4.98 3.02
CA ILE A 19 -10.03 -5.10 4.47
C ILE A 19 -8.79 -4.37 5.00
N VAL A 20 -7.62 -4.58 4.40
CA VAL A 20 -6.37 -3.91 4.78
C VAL A 20 -6.51 -2.38 4.68
N PHE A 21 -7.10 -1.87 3.61
CA PHE A 21 -7.34 -0.44 3.42
C PHE A 21 -8.39 0.15 4.37
N SER A 22 -9.27 -0.69 4.92
CA SER A 22 -10.27 -0.25 5.90
C SER A 22 -9.70 -0.04 7.31
N TRP A 23 -8.54 -0.62 7.62
CA TRP A 23 -7.91 -0.47 8.93
C TRP A 23 -7.49 0.98 9.19
N SER A 24 -7.94 1.52 10.33
CA SER A 24 -7.38 2.75 10.87
C SER A 24 -6.02 2.49 11.51
N LEU A 25 -5.25 3.54 11.76
CA LEU A 25 -4.00 3.41 12.52
C LEU A 25 -4.22 2.77 13.90
N LYS A 26 -5.38 3.04 14.54
CA LYS A 26 -5.75 2.42 15.81
C LYS A 26 -5.99 0.91 15.68
N ASP A 27 -6.58 0.49 14.57
CA ASP A 27 -6.78 -0.94 14.29
C ASP A 27 -5.44 -1.61 14.03
N ILE A 28 -4.56 -0.99 13.25
CA ILE A 28 -3.22 -1.50 12.96
C ILE A 28 -2.43 -1.72 14.26
N ILE A 29 -2.41 -0.74 15.18
CA ILE A 29 -1.63 -0.85 16.43
C ILE A 29 -2.26 -1.76 17.50
N ASN A 30 -3.49 -2.21 17.29
CA ASN A 30 -4.17 -3.10 18.22
C ASN A 30 -3.80 -4.56 17.91
N LYS A 31 -2.90 -5.16 18.69
CA LYS A 31 -2.44 -6.54 18.48
C LYS A 31 -3.56 -7.60 18.53
N ASP A 32 -4.70 -7.28 19.14
CA ASP A 32 -5.74 -8.26 19.45
C ASP A 32 -6.99 -8.13 18.57
N ILE A 33 -6.95 -7.44 17.41
CA ILE A 33 -8.19 -7.14 16.64
C ILE A 33 -8.95 -8.40 16.20
N TYR A 34 -8.22 -9.49 15.94
CA TYR A 34 -8.78 -10.78 15.50
C TYR A 34 -8.72 -11.88 16.57
N ARG A 35 -8.25 -11.59 17.80
CA ARG A 35 -7.93 -12.61 18.82
C ARG A 35 -9.07 -13.59 19.11
N ASN A 36 -10.31 -13.12 19.11
CA ASN A 36 -11.49 -13.94 19.40
C ASN A 36 -12.17 -14.53 18.15
N GLN A 37 -11.63 -14.24 16.97
CA GLN A 37 -12.17 -14.66 15.67
C GLN A 37 -11.31 -15.75 15.02
N VAL A 38 -10.02 -15.81 15.34
CA VAL A 38 -9.14 -16.92 14.98
C VAL A 38 -9.57 -18.17 15.74
N LYS A 39 -10.01 -19.19 15.00
CA LYS A 39 -10.41 -20.50 15.54
C LYS A 39 -9.37 -21.54 15.13
N SER A 40 -9.31 -22.65 15.88
CA SER A 40 -8.50 -23.80 15.49
C SER A 40 -8.89 -24.27 14.09
N ILE A 41 -7.90 -24.45 13.23
CA ILE A 41 -8.10 -24.98 11.88
C ILE A 41 -8.42 -26.47 12.00
N PRO A 42 -9.55 -26.96 11.45
CA PRO A 42 -9.87 -28.39 11.43
C PRO A 42 -8.84 -29.20 10.63
N GLU A 43 -8.64 -30.47 11.00
CA GLU A 43 -7.78 -31.38 10.25
C GLU A 43 -8.39 -31.82 8.91
N THR A 44 -9.72 -31.79 8.81
CA THR A 44 -10.47 -32.18 7.61
C THR A 44 -11.61 -31.21 7.33
N PHE A 45 -12.01 -31.12 6.07
CA PHE A 45 -13.03 -30.19 5.60
C PHE A 45 -14.11 -30.90 4.81
N LEU A 46 -15.37 -30.54 5.06
CA LEU A 46 -16.53 -31.11 4.37
C LEU A 46 -16.69 -30.56 2.95
N SER A 47 -16.12 -29.39 2.68
CA SER A 47 -16.14 -28.76 1.35
C SER A 47 -14.99 -27.79 1.15
N VAL A 48 -14.74 -27.39 -0.10
CA VAL A 48 -13.79 -26.32 -0.44
C VAL A 48 -14.19 -24.99 0.20
N LYS A 49 -15.49 -24.75 0.40
CA LYS A 49 -15.99 -23.55 1.04
C LYS A 49 -15.61 -23.53 2.52
N ASP A 50 -15.82 -24.64 3.22
CA ASP A 50 -15.46 -24.77 4.64
C ASP A 50 -13.95 -24.62 4.84
N TYR A 51 -13.16 -25.21 3.93
CA TYR A 51 -11.72 -24.99 3.86
C TYR A 51 -11.38 -23.51 3.72
N LYS A 52 -11.86 -22.83 2.67
CA LYS A 52 -11.54 -21.40 2.48
C LYS A 52 -11.96 -20.54 3.67
N GLN A 53 -13.14 -20.82 4.23
CA GLN A 53 -13.68 -20.06 5.35
C GLN A 53 -12.86 -20.23 6.64
N SER A 54 -12.22 -21.38 6.87
CA SER A 54 -11.39 -21.60 8.05
C SER A 54 -10.10 -20.78 8.05
N PHE A 55 -9.59 -20.42 6.87
CA PHE A 55 -8.33 -19.66 6.72
C PHE A 55 -8.51 -18.14 6.71
N ILE A 56 -9.75 -17.64 6.64
CA ILE A 56 -9.99 -16.20 6.55
C ILE A 56 -9.41 -15.42 7.74
N TYR A 57 -9.80 -15.77 8.97
CA TYR A 57 -9.30 -15.05 10.15
C TYR A 57 -7.83 -15.32 10.45
N PRO A 58 -7.31 -16.56 10.28
CA PRO A 58 -5.86 -16.79 10.33
C PRO A 58 -5.09 -15.89 9.35
N LEU A 59 -5.50 -15.79 8.09
CA LEU A 59 -4.83 -14.96 7.10
C LEU A 59 -4.91 -13.45 7.44
N LEU A 60 -6.06 -13.01 7.95
CA LEU A 60 -6.23 -11.62 8.38
C LEU A 60 -5.37 -11.29 9.60
N GLU A 61 -5.24 -12.22 10.54
CA GLU A 61 -4.40 -12.06 11.73
C GLU A 61 -2.92 -12.06 11.36
N GLU A 62 -2.48 -12.96 10.48
CA GLU A 62 -1.11 -12.99 9.95
C GLU A 62 -0.76 -11.68 9.21
N THR A 63 -1.61 -11.26 8.26
CA THR A 63 -1.43 -10.00 7.51
C THR A 63 -1.40 -8.79 8.45
N HIS A 64 -2.26 -8.79 9.48
CA HIS A 64 -2.31 -7.72 10.47
C HIS A 64 -1.06 -7.71 11.35
N ALA A 65 -0.59 -8.87 11.82
CA ALA A 65 0.61 -9.00 12.65
C ALA A 65 1.86 -8.52 11.91
N ASP A 66 1.99 -8.88 10.63
CA ASP A 66 3.07 -8.38 9.77
C ASP A 66 2.97 -6.86 9.61
N LEU A 67 1.79 -6.33 9.28
CA LEU A 67 1.58 -4.89 9.14
C LEU A 67 1.91 -4.14 10.43
N PHE A 68 1.45 -4.66 11.57
CA PHE A 68 1.75 -4.12 12.90
C PHE A 68 3.26 -4.07 13.13
N SER A 69 3.96 -5.19 12.89
CA SER A 69 5.41 -5.31 13.05
C SER A 69 6.14 -4.24 12.24
N SER A 70 5.84 -4.14 10.96
CA SER A 70 6.43 -3.12 10.08
C SER A 70 6.13 -1.70 10.48
N MET A 71 4.92 -1.43 10.98
CA MET A 71 4.54 -0.10 11.44
C MET A 71 5.27 0.30 12.72
N THR A 72 5.64 -0.67 13.57
CA THR A 72 6.49 -0.39 14.75
C THR A 72 7.95 -0.10 14.38
N THR A 73 8.45 -0.63 13.26
CA THR A 73 9.82 -0.43 12.76
C THR A 73 9.89 0.57 11.59
N LEU A 74 8.79 1.28 11.31
CA LEU A 74 8.63 2.16 10.14
C LEU A 74 9.73 3.21 10.00
N PHE A 75 10.27 3.71 11.11
CA PHE A 75 11.35 4.71 11.12
C PHE A 75 12.68 4.18 10.56
N GLN A 76 12.85 2.86 10.53
CA GLN A 76 14.01 2.17 9.98
C GLN A 76 13.81 1.78 8.51
N ALA A 77 12.57 1.79 8.02
CA ALA A 77 12.29 1.33 6.67
C ALA A 77 12.94 2.27 5.62
N PRO A 78 13.21 1.75 4.41
CA PRO A 78 13.70 2.57 3.30
C PRO A 78 12.68 3.65 2.91
N THR A 79 13.17 4.86 2.65
CA THR A 79 12.35 6.01 2.26
C THR A 79 12.70 6.46 0.84
N ARG A 80 11.69 6.85 0.04
CA ARG A 80 11.86 7.52 -1.26
C ARG A 80 11.10 8.85 -1.30
N GLU A 81 11.75 9.90 -1.78
CA GLU A 81 11.07 11.19 -2.01
C GLU A 81 10.23 11.11 -3.28
N ILE A 82 8.98 11.56 -3.20
CA ILE A 82 8.08 11.67 -4.35
C ILE A 82 8.37 12.97 -5.08
N HIS A 83 8.61 12.88 -6.39
CA HIS A 83 8.73 14.03 -7.27
C HIS A 83 7.36 14.53 -7.73
N ALA A 84 6.51 13.62 -8.22
CA ALA A 84 5.18 13.94 -8.74
C ALA A 84 4.19 12.80 -8.47
N VAL A 85 2.91 13.15 -8.46
CA VAL A 85 1.78 12.23 -8.35
C VAL A 85 0.72 12.66 -9.33
N GLU A 86 0.25 11.72 -10.13
CA GLU A 86 -0.73 11.95 -11.19
C GLU A 86 -1.86 10.92 -11.05
N THR A 87 -3.09 11.31 -11.33
CA THR A 87 -4.19 10.35 -11.42
C THR A 87 -4.02 9.47 -12.65
N SER A 88 -4.22 8.17 -12.51
CA SER A 88 -4.23 7.24 -13.65
C SER A 88 -5.51 7.39 -14.48
N LYS A 89 -5.49 6.91 -15.73
CA LYS A 89 -6.71 6.75 -16.55
C LYS A 89 -7.76 5.85 -15.90
N ALA A 90 -7.33 4.94 -15.03
CA ALA A 90 -8.20 4.04 -14.28
C ALA A 90 -8.80 4.68 -13.01
N PHE A 91 -8.45 5.92 -12.68
CA PHE A 91 -8.95 6.60 -11.48
C PHE A 91 -10.46 6.82 -11.53
N LYS A 92 -11.21 6.10 -10.69
CA LYS A 92 -12.68 6.19 -10.56
C LYS A 92 -13.08 6.14 -9.08
N PRO A 93 -13.20 7.29 -8.41
CA PRO A 93 -13.64 7.33 -7.02
C PRO A 93 -15.10 6.85 -6.89
N PRO A 94 -15.49 6.28 -5.73
CA PRO A 94 -14.70 6.19 -4.50
C PRO A 94 -13.78 4.96 -4.40
N GLU A 95 -13.93 3.97 -5.27
CA GLU A 95 -13.31 2.64 -5.11
C GLU A 95 -11.94 2.54 -5.81
N ASP A 96 -11.83 3.02 -7.05
CA ASP A 96 -10.64 2.84 -7.89
C ASP A 96 -9.70 4.06 -7.81
N LEU A 97 -8.96 4.19 -6.71
CA LEU A 97 -8.07 5.33 -6.45
C LEU A 97 -6.65 5.08 -7.00
N PHE A 98 -6.55 4.94 -8.32
CA PHE A 98 -5.29 4.67 -9.02
C PHE A 98 -4.46 5.92 -9.32
N TYR A 99 -3.17 5.87 -8.99
CA TYR A 99 -2.21 6.95 -9.23
C TYR A 99 -0.91 6.45 -9.88
N LYS A 100 -0.27 7.34 -10.65
CA LYS A 100 1.11 7.21 -11.10
C LYS A 100 1.98 8.08 -10.20
N ILE A 101 3.02 7.49 -9.63
CA ILE A 101 3.97 8.17 -8.74
C ILE A 101 5.33 8.20 -9.42
N THR A 102 5.88 9.40 -9.56
CA THR A 102 7.24 9.62 -10.04
C THR A 102 8.15 9.84 -8.83
N LEU A 103 9.15 8.98 -8.67
CA LEU A 103 10.13 9.04 -7.59
C LEU A 103 11.27 9.98 -7.97
N LYS A 104 11.77 10.74 -7.00
CA LYS A 104 12.92 11.63 -7.22
C LYS A 104 14.19 10.83 -7.52
N LYS A 105 15.01 11.39 -8.41
CA LYS A 105 16.30 10.82 -8.81
C LYS A 105 17.22 10.64 -7.60
N ILE A 106 17.93 9.53 -7.64
CA ILE A 106 19.02 9.20 -6.74
C ILE A 106 20.25 9.99 -7.21
N ALA A 107 20.74 10.94 -6.41
CA ALA A 107 21.89 11.76 -6.82
C ALA A 107 23.25 11.06 -6.61
N ASN A 108 23.39 10.21 -5.58
CA ASN A 108 24.68 9.65 -5.16
C ASN A 108 24.63 8.11 -5.04
N ALA A 109 25.70 7.45 -5.49
CA ALA A 109 25.88 6.00 -5.44
C ALA A 109 26.19 5.43 -4.03
N GLU A 110 26.56 6.28 -3.07
CA GLU A 110 26.89 5.91 -1.69
C GLU A 110 25.66 5.71 -0.78
N GLU A 111 24.47 6.10 -1.24
CA GLU A 111 23.20 5.82 -0.56
C GLU A 111 22.72 4.39 -0.90
N VAL A 112 23.51 3.38 -0.51
CA VAL A 112 23.49 1.98 -1.01
C VAL A 112 22.23 1.16 -0.65
N GLU A 113 21.25 1.66 0.10
CA GLU A 113 20.00 0.91 0.36
C GLU A 113 18.79 1.56 -0.30
N LYS A 114 18.79 1.56 -1.63
CA LYS A 114 17.72 2.17 -2.44
C LYS A 114 16.71 1.13 -2.86
N TYR A 115 15.96 0.62 -1.90
CA TYR A 115 14.74 -0.13 -2.18
C TYR A 115 13.89 0.59 -3.23
N VAL A 116 13.45 -0.16 -4.24
CA VAL A 116 12.56 0.28 -5.32
C VAL A 116 11.24 -0.45 -5.08
N PRO A 117 10.10 0.25 -4.94
CA PRO A 117 8.83 -0.43 -4.79
C PRO A 117 8.49 -1.30 -5.99
N GLU A 118 8.12 -2.55 -5.72
CA GLU A 118 7.77 -3.60 -6.67
C GLU A 118 6.27 -3.93 -6.58
N VAL A 119 5.74 -4.61 -7.60
CA VAL A 119 4.35 -5.06 -7.59
C VAL A 119 4.12 -6.04 -6.45
N GLY A 120 3.09 -5.81 -5.64
CA GLY A 120 2.82 -6.58 -4.43
C GLY A 120 3.11 -5.80 -3.15
N ASP A 121 3.94 -4.76 -3.22
CA ASP A 121 4.36 -4.03 -2.04
C ASP A 121 3.25 -3.15 -1.47
N LEU A 122 3.17 -3.14 -0.14
CA LEU A 122 2.34 -2.21 0.61
C LEU A 122 3.21 -1.06 1.14
N ILE A 123 2.84 0.16 0.78
CA ILE A 123 3.64 1.36 1.06
C ILE A 123 2.81 2.39 1.84
N ALA A 124 3.49 3.18 2.66
CA ALA A 124 2.96 4.36 3.32
C ALA A 124 3.33 5.60 2.52
N LEU A 125 2.34 6.45 2.26
CA LEU A 125 2.58 7.81 1.79
C LEU A 125 2.47 8.74 3.00
N THR A 126 3.48 9.60 3.19
CA THR A 126 3.58 10.53 4.31
C THR A 126 4.08 11.91 3.87
N ASP A 127 3.74 12.98 4.60
CA ASP A 127 4.31 14.33 4.39
C ASP A 127 5.61 14.59 5.18
N VAL A 128 6.01 13.63 6.01
CA VAL A 128 7.24 13.67 6.81
C VAL A 128 7.82 12.28 6.93
N ARG A 129 9.15 12.20 7.08
CA ARG A 129 9.79 10.97 7.52
C ARG A 129 9.38 10.68 8.97
N PRO A 130 8.60 9.63 9.25
CA PRO A 130 8.19 9.30 10.61
C PRO A 130 9.40 8.81 11.40
N MET A 131 9.55 9.27 12.64
CA MET A 131 10.52 8.73 13.62
C MET A 131 9.83 7.75 14.57
N SER A 132 8.52 7.79 14.65
CA SER A 132 7.67 6.93 15.45
C SER A 132 6.29 6.77 14.81
N ILE A 133 5.54 5.76 15.23
CA ILE A 133 4.15 5.59 14.81
C ILE A 133 3.25 6.76 15.22
N ASP A 134 3.59 7.43 16.32
CA ASP A 134 2.87 8.60 16.82
C ASP A 134 2.97 9.79 15.85
N ASP A 135 4.04 9.87 15.06
CA ASP A 135 4.17 10.91 14.03
C ASP A 135 3.09 10.79 12.96
N LEU A 136 2.59 9.58 12.69
CA LEU A 136 1.51 9.33 11.72
C LEU A 136 0.13 9.72 12.27
N ASN A 137 -0.03 9.77 13.60
CA ASN A 137 -1.30 10.06 14.26
C ASN A 137 -1.46 11.56 14.62
N ARG A 138 -0.48 12.41 14.30
CA ARG A 138 -0.53 13.83 14.66
C ARG A 138 -1.53 14.59 13.79
N PRO A 139 -2.33 15.49 14.39
CA PRO A 139 -3.23 16.37 13.63
C PRO A 139 -2.48 17.14 12.53
N GLY A 140 -3.04 17.16 11.32
CA GLY A 140 -2.47 17.86 10.17
C GLY A 140 -1.34 17.12 9.45
N ARG A 141 -0.96 15.91 9.90
CA ARG A 141 -0.07 15.01 9.16
C ARG A 141 -0.84 14.20 8.14
N PHE A 142 -0.19 13.95 7.02
CA PHE A 142 -0.71 13.13 5.96
C PHE A 142 -0.16 11.72 6.13
N TYR A 143 -1.05 10.74 6.20
CA TYR A 143 -0.72 9.33 6.19
C TYR A 143 -1.79 8.57 5.42
N LEU A 144 -1.37 7.73 4.47
CA LEU A 144 -2.22 6.71 3.89
C LEU A 144 -1.40 5.49 3.48
N ILE A 145 -2.08 4.37 3.35
CA ILE A 145 -1.53 3.13 2.80
C ILE A 145 -1.90 3.04 1.32
N ALA A 146 -0.98 2.54 0.50
CA ALA A 146 -1.22 2.21 -0.89
C ALA A 146 -0.58 0.86 -1.26
N TYR A 147 -1.14 0.22 -2.27
CA TYR A 147 -0.64 -1.02 -2.86
C TYR A 147 0.00 -0.74 -4.21
N VAL A 148 1.21 -1.24 -4.43
CA VAL A 148 1.91 -1.13 -5.71
C VAL A 148 1.40 -2.23 -6.63
N HIS A 149 0.74 -1.83 -7.72
CA HIS A 149 0.12 -2.76 -8.66
C HIS A 149 0.78 -2.75 -10.05
N GLY A 150 1.79 -1.91 -10.27
CA GLY A 150 2.55 -1.87 -11.52
C GLY A 150 3.84 -1.06 -11.39
N ALA A 151 4.87 -1.47 -12.10
CA ALA A 151 6.12 -0.72 -12.25
C ALA A 151 6.49 -0.67 -13.73
N LYS A 152 6.84 0.52 -14.23
CA LYS A 152 7.16 0.84 -15.65
C LYS A 152 6.01 0.55 -16.65
N GLU A 153 5.79 1.45 -17.62
CA GLU A 153 5.02 1.14 -18.83
C GLU A 153 6.01 0.77 -19.94
N GLU A 154 5.80 -0.38 -20.57
CA GLU A 154 6.27 -0.72 -21.92
C GLU A 154 5.25 -0.27 -23.00
N ASP A 155 4.26 0.55 -22.64
CA ASP A 155 3.32 1.10 -23.61
C ASP A 155 3.91 2.39 -24.22
N SER A 156 4.67 2.20 -25.28
CA SER A 156 5.32 3.21 -26.12
C SER A 156 4.40 4.36 -26.54
N VAL A 157 4.77 5.61 -26.23
CA VAL A 157 5.12 6.65 -27.23
C VAL A 157 6.16 7.58 -26.59
N GLU A 158 7.21 7.87 -27.35
CA GLU A 158 8.26 8.85 -27.07
C GLU A 158 7.66 10.20 -26.61
N GLU A 159 7.88 10.54 -25.35
CA GLU A 159 8.02 11.95 -24.98
C GLU A 159 9.45 12.13 -24.50
N ASN A 160 10.19 12.98 -25.22
CA ASN A 160 11.55 13.40 -24.91
C ASN A 160 11.58 14.10 -23.54
N PHE A 161 11.61 13.33 -22.46
CA PHE A 161 12.05 13.77 -21.16
C PHE A 161 13.43 13.18 -20.93
N ASP A 162 14.44 14.04 -20.95
CA ASP A 162 15.86 13.75 -20.76
C ASP A 162 16.20 13.24 -19.34
N ASP A 163 15.37 12.40 -18.70
CA ASP A 163 15.63 11.89 -17.36
C ASP A 163 15.26 10.40 -17.22
N GLU A 164 16.08 9.58 -17.88
CA GLU A 164 16.16 8.11 -17.83
C GLU A 164 16.44 7.54 -16.41
N SER A 165 16.21 8.32 -15.35
CA SER A 165 16.64 8.05 -13.97
C SER A 165 15.55 8.22 -12.90
N LEU A 166 14.32 8.60 -13.26
CA LEU A 166 13.19 8.64 -12.32
C LEU A 166 12.49 7.28 -12.29
N GLY A 167 12.38 6.68 -11.10
CA GLY A 167 11.56 5.47 -10.93
C GLY A 167 10.08 5.84 -11.00
N MET A 168 9.29 5.15 -11.83
CA MET A 168 7.84 5.32 -11.89
C MET A 168 7.13 4.06 -11.39
N ILE A 169 6.17 4.26 -10.48
CA ILE A 169 5.33 3.19 -9.95
C ILE A 169 3.84 3.56 -10.10
N LYS A 170 3.00 2.55 -10.22
CA LYS A 170 1.54 2.67 -10.23
C LYS A 170 1.00 2.09 -8.93
N ILE A 171 0.16 2.87 -8.25
CA ILE A 171 -0.39 2.52 -6.94
C ILE A 171 -1.90 2.59 -6.92
N LEU A 172 -2.50 1.75 -6.08
CA LEU A 172 -3.88 1.86 -5.64
C LEU A 172 -3.87 2.38 -4.20
N ALA A 173 -4.44 3.56 -3.96
CA ALA A 173 -4.44 4.19 -2.64
C ALA A 173 -5.68 3.81 -1.83
N SER A 174 -5.53 3.69 -0.51
CA SER A 174 -6.66 3.48 0.42
C SER A 174 -7.63 4.66 0.50
N LYS A 175 -7.15 5.89 0.23
CA LYS A 175 -7.91 7.14 0.32
C LYS A 175 -7.43 8.16 -0.73
N PRO A 176 -8.27 9.13 -1.14
CA PRO A 176 -7.87 10.13 -2.12
C PRO A 176 -6.65 10.94 -1.65
N ILE A 177 -5.67 11.12 -2.52
CA ILE A 177 -4.47 11.89 -2.22
C ILE A 177 -4.80 13.36 -2.46
N SER A 178 -5.04 14.10 -1.36
CA SER A 178 -5.28 15.55 -1.43
C SER A 178 -3.95 16.29 -1.57
N ILE A 179 -3.38 16.28 -2.77
CA ILE A 179 -2.16 17.03 -3.07
C ILE A 179 -2.60 18.44 -3.41
N GLU A 180 -2.71 19.29 -2.39
CA GLU A 180 -2.52 20.71 -2.64
C GLU A 180 -1.08 20.88 -3.12
N LEU A 181 -0.89 20.92 -4.44
CA LEU A 181 0.31 21.47 -5.06
C LEU A 181 0.30 22.97 -4.77
N ASP A 182 0.57 23.33 -3.52
CA ASP A 182 0.64 24.71 -3.07
C ASP A 182 1.86 25.37 -3.72
N SER A 183 1.61 25.95 -4.89
CA SER A 183 2.60 26.71 -5.66
C SER A 183 3.14 27.93 -4.90
N LYS A 184 2.59 28.27 -3.72
CA LYS A 184 2.91 29.51 -3.00
C LYS A 184 3.31 29.37 -1.53
N ARG A 185 3.32 28.16 -0.92
CA ARG A 185 3.90 27.96 0.42
C ARG A 185 4.76 26.71 0.46
N ARG A 186 6.04 26.88 0.82
CA ARG A 186 7.06 25.86 1.17
C ARG A 186 6.66 24.43 0.74
N ARG A 187 7.09 24.01 -0.46
CA ARG A 187 6.94 22.66 -1.02
C ARG A 187 6.89 21.59 0.09
N LYS A 188 5.70 21.10 0.45
CA LYS A 188 5.58 19.93 1.33
C LYS A 188 6.21 18.77 0.58
N LYS A 189 7.32 18.25 1.12
CA LYS A 189 7.97 17.07 0.56
C LYS A 189 7.12 15.87 0.95
N HIS A 190 6.72 15.08 -0.04
CA HIS A 190 6.00 13.84 0.21
C HIS A 190 7.00 12.68 0.13
N PHE A 191 6.85 11.73 1.03
CA PHE A 191 7.73 10.58 1.17
C PHE A 191 6.92 9.30 1.04
N LEU A 192 7.51 8.33 0.33
CA LEU A 192 7.13 6.94 0.41
C LEU A 192 7.97 6.27 1.48
N GLN A 193 7.29 5.59 2.38
CA GLN A 193 7.87 4.78 3.43
C GLN A 193 7.40 3.35 3.21
N PHE A 194 8.33 2.42 3.10
CA PHE A 194 7.99 1.03 2.86
C PHE A 194 7.35 0.38 4.10
N ILE A 195 6.26 -0.39 3.92
CA ILE A 195 5.59 -1.07 5.04
C ILE A 195 5.61 -2.60 4.89
N LEU A 196 5.30 -3.23 3.76
CA LEU A 196 5.29 -4.71 3.69
C LEU A 196 5.75 -5.30 2.35
N ARG A 197 6.49 -6.43 2.45
CA ARG A 197 6.71 -7.42 1.38
C ARG A 197 6.00 -8.72 1.79
N THR A 198 5.06 -9.18 0.98
CA THR A 198 4.51 -10.55 1.09
C THR A 198 5.34 -11.52 0.27
#